data_AF-A0A349VNP5-F1
#
_entry.id   AF-A0A349VNP5-F1
#
_cell.length_a   1.000
_cell.length_b   1.000
_cell.length_c   1.000
_cell.angle_alpha   90.00
_cell.angle_beta   90.00
_cell.angle_gamma   90.00
#
_symmetry.space_group_name_H-M   'P 1'
#
loop_
_entity.id
_entity.type
_entity.pdbx_description
1 polymer ?
#
loop_
_entity_poly.entity_id
_entity_poly.type
_entity_poly.pdbx_seq_one_letter_code
_entity_poly.pdbx_strand_id
1 'polypeptide(L)'
;MKILDIIGDNYFGNWTKCRTGCRAVIIRDGKILMSYETKNDQWMLPGGGLEENETDEECVIREVAEECGVVIRSSPCVLQIDEYYEDCKWLNKYFLAEDVGETARHLTDREIEAGMEPRWMPLGEIFQIFSTHREYDGVDEMRRGMYYREYTALREILLSELPESIRKKVAGKDFRIDDLGKSGSKIFLFDEFVLKCEPRILENSPESGSENSPESGPENSPDADPAGAKEAAFLEDQDKTVEVMRWLKGKLPVPEVLAYEKDEKYRYLLMSKIEGAVACDPYYMEHPKEMIPVLSDALKRLWSIDISDCPRKTDIDTVLAEAEYRVRNDLVDLSDTEPETFGEGGFKDAEELLSWLKENKPSYEPVLSHGDFCLPNVFIRDGKLSGLIDLGNTGAGDKWMDIALCYRSLKHNADGMWGGKVYPDIRPEVLFEELGIEPDWEKIRYFILLDELF
;
A
#
# COMPACT_ATOMS: atom_id res chain seq x y z
N MET A 1 8.94 24.53 -9.75
CA MET A 1 9.19 24.67 -8.31
C MET A 1 8.05 25.46 -7.67
N LYS A 2 7.36 24.88 -6.68
CA LYS A 2 6.37 25.59 -5.85
C LYS A 2 7.09 26.32 -4.71
N ILE A 3 6.58 27.48 -4.28
CA ILE A 3 7.12 28.24 -3.13
C ILE A 3 5.99 28.36 -2.10
N LEU A 4 6.30 28.09 -0.84
CA LEU A 4 5.41 28.23 0.30
C LEU A 4 6.03 29.12 1.36
N ASP A 5 5.21 29.82 2.12
CA ASP A 5 5.65 30.62 3.25
C ASP A 5 5.17 29.99 4.57
N ILE A 6 6.04 29.92 5.57
CA ILE A 6 5.70 29.64 6.97
C ILE A 6 6.07 30.88 7.77
N ILE A 7 5.06 31.55 8.33
CA ILE A 7 5.24 32.77 9.12
C ILE A 7 5.10 32.39 10.59
N GLY A 8 6.18 32.51 11.35
CA GLY A 8 6.17 32.34 12.79
C GLY A 8 5.49 33.51 13.49
N ASP A 9 4.84 33.22 14.63
CA ASP A 9 4.12 34.22 15.42
C ASP A 9 5.02 35.34 15.97
N ASN A 10 6.33 35.10 16.04
CA ASN A 10 7.34 36.06 16.49
C ASN A 10 7.98 36.87 15.34
N TYR A 11 7.50 36.76 14.10
CA TYR A 11 8.06 37.50 12.97
C TYR A 11 7.87 39.02 13.10
N PHE A 12 8.93 39.80 12.96
CA PHE A 12 8.90 41.26 13.11
C PHE A 12 8.35 42.01 11.89
N GLY A 13 7.95 41.30 10.84
CA GLY A 13 7.48 41.89 9.57
C GLY A 13 8.60 42.35 8.63
N ASN A 14 9.86 42.23 9.04
CA ASN A 14 11.04 42.45 8.20
C ASN A 14 12.18 41.51 8.64
N TRP A 15 13.14 41.27 7.76
CA TRP A 15 14.30 40.42 8.03
C TRP A 15 15.61 41.12 7.63
N THR A 16 16.69 40.80 8.35
CA THR A 16 18.06 41.25 8.04
C THR A 16 19.03 40.10 7.86
N LYS A 17 18.67 38.89 8.31
CA LYS A 17 19.44 37.66 8.14
C LYS A 17 18.70 36.71 7.20
N CYS A 18 19.43 36.12 6.25
CA CYS A 18 18.89 35.12 5.35
C CYS A 18 19.87 33.94 5.25
N ARG A 19 19.36 32.71 5.40
CA ARG A 19 20.15 31.49 5.17
C ARG A 19 19.37 30.55 4.27
N THR A 20 20.08 29.87 3.38
CA THR A 20 19.53 28.82 2.51
C THR A 20 20.00 27.47 3.02
N GLY A 21 19.10 26.50 3.05
CA GLY A 21 19.44 25.10 3.24
C GLY A 21 18.77 24.22 2.19
N CYS A 22 19.47 23.16 1.79
CA CYS A 22 19.05 22.25 0.73
C CYS A 22 18.87 20.86 1.32
N ARG A 23 17.71 20.24 1.10
CA ARG A 23 17.31 18.95 1.70
C ARG A 23 16.89 17.95 0.64
N ALA A 24 17.23 16.69 0.87
CA ALA A 24 16.86 15.59 -0.01
C ALA A 24 15.67 14.79 0.55
N VAL A 25 14.78 14.38 -0.35
CA VAL A 25 13.76 13.35 -0.13
C VAL A 25 14.17 12.14 -0.96
N ILE A 26 14.66 11.10 -0.28
CA ILE A 26 15.18 9.88 -0.91
C ILE A 26 14.32 8.71 -0.40
N ILE A 27 13.53 8.12 -1.29
CA ILE A 27 12.61 7.03 -0.96
C ILE A 27 13.01 5.79 -1.76
N ARG A 28 13.20 4.66 -1.06
CA ARG A 28 13.51 3.35 -1.64
C ARG A 28 12.76 2.27 -0.86
N ASP A 29 12.09 1.36 -1.56
CA ASP A 29 11.39 0.19 -0.98
C ASP A 29 10.41 0.58 0.16
N GLY A 30 9.64 1.65 -0.04
CA GLY A 30 8.70 2.17 0.97
C GLY A 30 9.37 2.86 2.17
N LYS A 31 10.69 2.94 2.21
CA LYS A 31 11.46 3.62 3.27
C LYS A 31 12.04 4.94 2.79
N ILE A 32 12.15 5.89 3.71
CA ILE A 32 12.78 7.20 3.49
C ILE A 32 14.08 7.29 4.29
N LEU A 33 15.12 7.87 3.67
CA LEU A 33 16.37 8.17 4.37
C LEU A 33 16.20 9.41 5.24
N MET A 34 16.55 9.30 6.52
CA MET A 34 16.46 10.36 7.51
C MET A 34 17.80 10.58 8.21
N SER A 35 18.10 11.84 8.53
CA SER A 35 19.13 12.23 9.50
C SER A 35 18.49 12.25 10.90
N TYR A 36 19.04 11.45 11.83
CA TYR A 36 18.51 11.32 13.20
C TYR A 36 19.55 11.73 14.24
N GLU A 37 19.19 12.68 15.10
CA GLU A 37 20.01 13.10 16.24
C GLU A 37 19.70 12.25 17.46
N THR A 38 20.60 11.31 17.80
CA THR A 38 20.38 10.38 18.92
C THR A 38 20.33 11.04 20.29
N LYS A 39 21.01 12.17 20.49
CA LYS A 39 21.03 12.86 21.80
C LYS A 39 19.80 13.71 22.04
N ASN A 40 19.20 14.23 20.97
CA ASN A 40 18.03 15.09 21.04
C ASN A 40 16.75 14.32 20.73
N ASP A 41 16.82 13.10 20.20
CA ASP A 41 15.66 12.35 19.69
C ASP A 41 14.88 13.19 18.67
N GLN A 42 15.57 13.52 17.58
CA GLN A 42 15.08 14.48 16.57
C GLN A 42 15.35 13.98 15.15
N TRP A 43 14.29 14.00 14.33
CA TRP A 43 14.30 13.54 12.94
C TRP A 43 14.35 14.71 11.96
N MET A 44 15.16 14.58 10.90
CA MET A 44 15.29 15.58 9.86
C MET A 44 15.45 14.93 8.49
N LEU A 45 14.93 15.58 7.45
CA LEU A 45 15.32 15.24 6.09
C LEU A 45 16.81 15.59 5.92
N PRO A 46 17.63 14.68 5.34
CA PRO A 46 19.05 14.91 5.15
C PRO A 46 19.34 16.18 4.38
N GLY A 47 20.32 16.95 4.83
CA GLY A 47 20.71 18.19 4.17
C GLY A 47 21.10 19.29 5.14
N GLY A 48 21.81 20.29 4.61
CA GLY A 48 22.37 21.36 5.41
C GLY A 48 22.41 22.69 4.68
N GLY A 49 23.40 23.51 5.00
CA GLY A 49 23.44 24.92 4.60
C GLY A 49 24.19 25.14 3.29
N LEU A 50 23.70 26.07 2.48
CA LEU A 50 24.42 26.51 1.29
C LEU A 50 25.72 27.23 1.67
N GLU A 51 26.84 26.77 1.13
CA GLU A 51 28.16 27.38 1.28
C GLU A 51 28.50 28.40 0.19
N GLU A 52 29.58 29.16 0.40
CA GLU A 52 30.06 30.11 -0.60
C GLU A 52 30.65 29.37 -1.82
N ASN A 53 30.07 29.64 -3.00
CA ASN A 53 30.49 29.12 -4.32
C ASN A 53 30.00 27.71 -4.71
N GLU A 54 28.91 27.22 -4.12
CA GLU A 54 28.19 26.04 -4.61
C GLU A 54 26.77 26.39 -5.11
N THR A 55 26.24 25.57 -6.00
CA THR A 55 24.84 25.58 -6.42
C THR A 55 23.96 24.87 -5.39
N ASP A 56 22.64 25.10 -5.43
CA ASP A 56 21.72 24.39 -4.53
C ASP A 56 21.77 22.86 -4.70
N GLU A 57 22.04 22.39 -5.92
CA GLU A 57 22.18 20.96 -6.24
C GLU A 57 23.49 20.39 -5.70
N GLU A 58 24.61 21.10 -5.86
CA GLU A 58 25.90 20.70 -5.26
C GLU A 58 25.81 20.63 -3.73
N CYS A 59 25.12 21.60 -3.12
CA CYS A 59 24.85 21.64 -1.69
C CYS A 59 24.13 20.38 -1.20
N VAL A 60 22.99 20.01 -1.79
CA VAL A 60 22.24 18.83 -1.32
C VAL A 60 23.02 17.53 -1.53
N ILE A 61 23.77 17.42 -2.64
CA ILE A 61 24.62 16.24 -2.90
C ILE A 61 25.73 16.13 -1.84
N ARG A 62 26.40 17.24 -1.53
CA ARG A 62 27.47 17.29 -0.52
C ARG A 62 26.94 16.94 0.86
N GLU A 63 25.89 17.63 1.32
CA GLU A 63 25.33 17.44 2.67
C GLU A 63 24.83 16.01 2.90
N VAL A 64 24.16 15.41 1.92
CA VAL A 64 23.71 14.01 2.02
C VAL A 64 24.90 13.03 2.10
N ALA A 65 25.96 13.28 1.32
CA ALA A 65 27.18 12.49 1.39
C ALA A 65 27.87 12.62 2.76
N GLU A 66 28.00 13.84 3.27
CA GLU A 66 28.65 14.15 4.55
C GLU A 66 27.87 13.58 5.75
N GLU A 67 26.57 13.83 5.81
CA GLU A 67 25.69 13.41 6.90
C GLU A 67 25.39 11.91 6.89
N CYS A 68 25.04 11.38 5.72
CA CYS A 68 24.47 10.04 5.58
C CYS A 68 25.40 9.02 4.93
N GLY A 69 26.45 9.44 4.24
CA GLY A 69 27.33 8.52 3.51
C GLY A 69 26.65 7.94 2.27
N VAL A 70 25.68 8.65 1.70
CA VAL A 70 24.93 8.22 0.52
C VAL A 70 25.27 9.13 -0.66
N VAL A 71 25.56 8.52 -1.80
CA VAL A 71 25.74 9.22 -3.08
C VAL A 71 24.39 9.28 -3.77
N ILE A 72 23.97 10.47 -4.15
CA ILE A 72 22.66 10.69 -4.77
C ILE A 72 22.76 11.24 -6.18
N ARG A 73 21.76 10.92 -6.98
CA ARG A 73 21.41 11.67 -8.19
C ARG A 73 20.21 12.56 -7.87
N SER A 74 20.42 13.86 -7.87
CA SER A 74 19.37 14.84 -7.55
C SER A 74 18.50 15.15 -8.77
N SER A 75 17.23 15.49 -8.50
CA SER A 75 16.35 16.17 -9.46
C SER A 75 16.58 17.70 -9.39
N PRO A 76 15.98 18.50 -10.29
CA PRO A 76 15.83 19.94 -10.05
C PRO A 76 14.99 20.22 -8.79
N CYS A 77 15.24 21.35 -8.12
CA CYS A 77 14.48 21.74 -6.92
C CYS A 77 12.96 21.71 -7.16
N VAL A 78 12.26 20.91 -6.37
CA VAL A 78 10.81 20.66 -6.53
C VAL A 78 9.96 21.60 -5.69
N LEU A 79 10.44 21.95 -4.49
CA LEU A 79 9.72 22.76 -3.51
C LEU A 79 10.68 23.69 -2.76
N GLN A 80 10.23 24.91 -2.48
CA GLN A 80 10.87 25.82 -1.55
C GLN A 80 9.88 26.21 -0.45
N ILE A 81 10.35 26.21 0.81
CA ILE A 81 9.61 26.73 1.97
C ILE A 81 10.42 27.87 2.59
N ASP A 82 9.86 29.07 2.54
CA ASP A 82 10.41 30.27 3.15
C ASP A 82 9.85 30.40 4.57
N GLU A 83 10.71 30.22 5.58
CA GLU A 83 10.33 30.42 6.97
C GLU A 83 10.72 31.82 7.47
N TYR A 84 9.80 32.51 8.13
CA TYR A 84 10.00 33.83 8.70
C TYR A 84 9.84 33.79 10.21
N TYR A 85 10.93 34.04 10.94
CA TYR A 85 10.93 34.10 12.41
C TYR A 85 11.79 35.28 12.86
N GLU A 86 11.31 36.09 13.80
CA GLU A 86 12.01 37.28 14.30
C GLU A 86 12.52 38.20 13.16
N ASP A 87 13.83 38.39 13.04
CA ASP A 87 14.54 39.14 12.00
C ASP A 87 15.20 38.23 10.93
N CYS A 88 14.83 36.94 10.90
CA CYS A 88 15.44 35.90 10.08
C CYS A 88 14.50 35.38 9.00
N LYS A 89 15.06 35.13 7.82
CA LYS A 89 14.45 34.38 6.73
C LYS A 89 15.25 33.10 6.46
N TRP A 90 14.60 31.94 6.48
CA TRP A 90 15.22 30.66 6.16
C TRP A 90 14.61 30.10 4.88
N LEU A 91 15.43 29.96 3.84
CA LEU A 91 15.04 29.36 2.57
C LEU A 91 15.34 27.87 2.61
N ASN A 92 14.31 27.04 2.65
CA ASN A 92 14.46 25.59 2.66
C ASN A 92 14.09 25.03 1.30
N LYS A 93 15.09 24.56 0.54
CA LYS A 93 14.91 24.00 -0.81
C LYS A 93 14.93 22.48 -0.75
N TYR A 94 14.00 21.85 -1.44
CA TYR A 94 13.77 20.41 -1.39
C TYR A 94 13.95 19.78 -2.77
N PHE A 95 14.62 18.64 -2.77
CA PHE A 95 14.99 17.87 -3.94
C PHE A 95 14.50 16.44 -3.81
N LEU A 96 13.89 15.89 -4.87
CA LEU A 96 13.79 14.44 -4.99
C LEU A 96 15.15 13.89 -5.42
N ALA A 97 15.54 12.75 -4.89
CA ALA A 97 16.83 12.16 -5.22
C ALA A 97 16.81 10.62 -5.23
N GLU A 98 17.64 10.04 -6.08
CA GLU A 98 17.86 8.58 -6.19
C GLU A 98 19.16 8.21 -5.46
N ASP A 99 19.12 7.17 -4.62
CA ASP A 99 20.32 6.54 -4.06
C ASP A 99 21.06 5.79 -5.19
N VAL A 100 22.30 6.16 -5.45
CA VAL A 100 23.16 5.56 -6.49
C VAL A 100 24.44 4.95 -5.93
N GLY A 101 24.61 4.90 -4.61
CA GLY A 101 25.77 4.29 -3.97
C GLY A 101 26.12 4.87 -2.60
N GLU A 102 27.24 4.41 -2.05
CA GLU A 102 27.70 4.76 -0.71
C GLU A 102 29.04 5.50 -0.76
N THR A 103 29.29 6.33 0.26
CA THR A 103 30.54 7.06 0.47
C THR A 103 30.85 7.20 1.96
N ALA A 104 32.07 7.64 2.28
CA ALA A 104 32.45 7.94 3.65
C ALA A 104 31.69 9.16 4.18
N ARG A 105 31.28 9.09 5.44
CA ARG A 105 30.66 10.19 6.18
C ARG A 105 31.71 11.17 6.66
N HIS A 106 31.35 12.46 6.67
CA HIS A 106 32.22 13.57 7.07
C HIS A 106 31.43 14.55 7.93
N LEU A 107 31.07 14.12 9.13
CA LEU A 107 30.26 14.91 10.06
C LEU A 107 31.00 16.11 10.63
N THR A 108 30.27 17.20 10.85
CA THR A 108 30.76 18.34 11.62
C THR A 108 30.88 18.00 13.11
N ASP A 109 31.71 18.75 13.86
CA ASP A 109 31.83 18.57 15.32
C ASP A 109 30.46 18.64 16.01
N ARG A 110 29.57 19.53 15.53
CA ARG A 110 28.21 19.68 16.05
C ARG A 110 27.35 18.44 15.81
N GLU A 111 27.43 17.83 14.63
CA GLU A 111 26.67 16.59 14.32
C GLU A 111 27.19 15.40 15.11
N ILE A 112 28.52 15.30 15.29
CA ILE A 112 29.12 14.30 16.17
C ILE A 112 28.63 14.52 17.60
N GLU A 113 28.59 15.78 18.06
CA GLU A 113 28.05 16.15 19.35
C GLU A 113 26.54 15.89 19.48
N ALA A 114 25.75 15.99 18.42
CA ALA A 114 24.33 15.64 18.42
C ALA A 114 24.09 14.11 18.30
N GLY A 115 25.14 13.36 17.96
CA GLY A 115 25.06 11.93 17.68
C GLY A 115 24.25 11.65 16.41
N MET A 116 24.53 12.40 15.35
CA MET A 116 23.85 12.31 14.06
C MET A 116 24.11 10.96 13.39
N GLU A 117 23.05 10.28 12.95
CA GLU A 117 23.13 9.04 12.18
C GLU A 117 22.06 8.92 11.09
N PRO A 118 22.40 8.34 9.93
CA PRO A 118 21.43 8.03 8.90
C PRO A 118 20.58 6.83 9.30
N ARG A 119 19.28 6.90 9.01
CA ARG A 119 18.33 5.79 9.22
C ARG A 119 17.36 5.69 8.05
N TRP A 120 17.15 4.47 7.56
CA TRP A 120 16.08 4.14 6.63
C TRP A 120 14.84 3.73 7.42
N MET A 121 13.80 4.56 7.38
CA MET A 121 12.58 4.38 8.15
C MET A 121 11.37 4.19 7.23
N PRO A 122 10.34 3.43 7.61
CA PRO A 122 9.09 3.39 6.85
C PRO A 122 8.54 4.82 6.61
N LEU A 123 8.15 5.12 5.38
CA LEU A 123 7.69 6.45 5.00
C LEU A 123 6.49 6.89 5.84
N GLY A 124 5.50 6.02 6.03
CA GLY A 124 4.32 6.32 6.83
C GLY A 124 4.63 6.61 8.30
N GLU A 125 5.65 5.95 8.87
CA GLU A 125 6.08 6.20 10.26
C GLU A 125 6.67 7.60 10.43
N ILE A 126 7.61 8.00 9.55
CA ILE A 126 8.20 9.34 9.57
C ILE A 126 7.15 10.41 9.28
N PHE A 127 6.27 10.15 8.32
CA PHE A 127 5.18 11.08 7.99
C PHE A 127 4.26 11.29 9.20
N GLN A 128 3.94 10.21 9.93
CA GLN A 128 3.17 10.27 11.17
C GLN A 128 3.92 11.02 12.27
N ILE A 129 5.21 10.78 12.47
CA ILE A 129 6.04 11.51 13.45
C ILE A 129 6.02 13.01 13.17
N PHE A 130 6.19 13.43 11.92
CA PHE A 130 6.13 14.86 11.59
C PHE A 130 4.72 15.43 11.73
N SER A 131 3.67 14.63 11.50
CA SER A 131 2.28 15.08 11.69
C SER A 131 1.93 15.45 13.13
N THR A 132 2.66 14.91 14.13
CA THR A 132 2.43 15.23 15.55
C THR A 132 3.12 16.52 16.00
N HIS A 133 3.61 17.34 15.07
CA HIS A 133 4.33 18.58 15.37
C HIS A 133 3.63 19.49 16.40
N ARG A 134 2.28 19.51 16.45
CA ARG A 134 1.50 20.31 17.41
C ARG A 134 1.62 19.84 18.87
N GLU A 135 2.05 18.61 19.11
CA GLU A 135 2.31 18.11 20.47
C GLU A 135 3.46 18.86 21.16
N TYR A 136 4.30 19.56 20.39
CA TYR A 136 5.41 20.36 20.88
C TYR A 136 5.05 21.84 21.12
N ASP A 137 3.80 22.24 20.87
CA ASP A 137 3.32 23.60 21.11
C ASP A 137 3.57 24.03 22.57
N GLY A 138 4.33 25.12 22.76
CA GLY A 138 4.69 25.63 24.09
C GLY A 138 5.67 24.76 24.90
N VAL A 139 6.13 23.64 24.34
CA VAL A 139 7.10 22.71 24.98
C VAL A 139 8.47 22.83 24.32
N ASP A 140 8.52 22.72 22.99
CA ASP A 140 9.73 22.84 22.18
C ASP A 140 9.39 23.48 20.82
N GLU A 141 9.38 24.82 20.80
CA GLU A 141 9.02 25.59 19.60
C GLU A 141 9.94 25.36 18.42
N MET A 142 11.22 25.04 18.67
CA MET A 142 12.19 24.76 17.61
C MET A 142 11.83 23.45 16.91
N ARG A 143 11.56 22.39 17.69
CA ARG A 143 11.12 21.09 17.15
C ARG A 143 9.74 21.18 16.50
N ARG A 144 8.79 21.88 17.13
CA ARG A 144 7.45 22.15 16.57
C ARG A 144 7.57 22.76 15.16
N GLY A 145 8.37 23.82 15.01
CA GLY A 145 8.58 24.49 13.73
C GLY A 145 9.25 23.59 12.69
N MET A 146 10.28 22.87 13.10
CA MET A 146 10.99 21.92 12.24
C MET A 146 10.10 20.80 11.72
N TYR A 147 9.38 20.10 12.60
CA TYR A 147 8.50 19.00 12.20
C TYR A 147 7.32 19.51 11.38
N TYR A 148 6.80 20.70 11.67
CA TYR A 148 5.78 21.33 10.81
C TYR A 148 6.31 21.61 9.40
N ARG A 149 7.56 22.09 9.27
CA ARG A 149 8.21 22.29 7.98
C ARG A 149 8.37 20.97 7.23
N GLU A 150 8.95 19.94 7.85
CA GLU A 150 9.19 18.66 7.17
C GLU A 150 7.87 17.94 6.84
N TYR A 151 6.86 18.03 7.71
CA TYR A 151 5.49 17.56 7.43
C TYR A 151 4.92 18.25 6.19
N THR A 152 5.00 19.59 6.16
CA THR A 152 4.51 20.40 5.04
C THR A 152 5.25 20.04 3.75
N ALA A 153 6.56 19.89 3.80
CA ALA A 153 7.39 19.54 2.65
C ALA A 153 7.03 18.16 2.09
N LEU A 154 7.02 17.13 2.93
CA LEU A 154 6.68 15.76 2.50
C LEU A 154 5.25 15.70 1.96
N ARG A 155 4.28 16.33 2.63
CA ARG A 155 2.89 16.37 2.18
C ARG A 155 2.78 16.94 0.76
N GLU A 156 3.46 18.05 0.52
CA GLU A 156 3.41 18.74 -0.77
C GLU A 156 4.13 17.97 -1.87
N ILE A 157 5.30 17.39 -1.56
CA ILE A 157 6.06 16.59 -2.51
C ILE A 157 5.29 15.33 -2.91
N LEU A 158 4.80 14.56 -1.93
CA LEU A 158 4.04 13.33 -2.19
C LEU A 158 2.77 13.59 -2.99
N LEU A 159 2.02 14.66 -2.68
CA LEU A 159 0.82 15.01 -3.44
C LEU A 159 1.14 15.59 -4.83
N SER A 160 2.35 16.13 -5.05
CA SER A 160 2.74 16.71 -6.34
C SER A 160 2.92 15.65 -7.43
N GLU A 161 3.30 14.43 -7.04
CA GLU A 161 3.46 13.28 -7.93
C GLU A 161 2.12 12.72 -8.45
N LEU A 162 0.99 13.09 -7.81
CA LEU A 162 -0.33 12.60 -8.20
C LEU A 162 -0.83 13.25 -9.51
N PRO A 163 -1.62 12.50 -10.31
CA PRO A 163 -2.35 13.04 -11.46
C PRO A 163 -3.18 14.27 -11.10
N GLU A 164 -3.27 15.24 -12.02
CA GLU A 164 -3.87 16.55 -11.74
C GLU A 164 -5.32 16.48 -11.24
N SER A 165 -6.12 15.55 -11.79
CA SER A 165 -7.53 15.36 -11.41
C SER A 165 -7.69 14.87 -9.96
N ILE A 166 -6.78 14.03 -9.48
CA ILE A 166 -6.74 13.54 -8.10
C ILE A 166 -6.16 14.62 -7.19
N ARG A 167 -5.03 15.22 -7.58
CA ARG A 167 -4.37 16.29 -6.82
C ARG A 167 -5.32 17.44 -6.48
N LYS A 168 -6.20 17.84 -7.41
CA LYS A 168 -7.24 18.86 -7.16
C LYS A 168 -8.24 18.47 -6.07
N LYS A 169 -8.56 17.19 -5.91
CA LYS A 169 -9.52 16.68 -4.92
C LYS A 169 -8.92 16.56 -3.53
N VAL A 170 -7.61 16.26 -3.45
CA VAL A 170 -6.89 16.04 -2.19
C VAL A 170 -6.09 17.25 -1.72
N ALA A 171 -5.99 18.30 -2.54
CA ALA A 171 -5.23 19.52 -2.21
C ALA A 171 -5.66 20.14 -0.87
N GLY A 172 -4.69 20.42 -0.01
CA GLY A 172 -4.90 21.05 1.29
C GLY A 172 -5.55 20.16 2.35
N LYS A 173 -5.76 18.86 2.06
CA LYS A 173 -6.25 17.90 3.04
C LYS A 173 -5.08 17.18 3.71
N ASP A 174 -5.22 16.94 5.00
CA ASP A 174 -4.29 16.09 5.73
C ASP A 174 -4.60 14.62 5.45
N PHE A 175 -3.57 13.78 5.52
CA PHE A 175 -3.70 12.34 5.33
C PHE A 175 -2.73 11.60 6.25
N ARG A 176 -2.92 10.28 6.32
CA ARG A 176 -1.93 9.32 6.83
C ARG A 176 -1.53 8.39 5.71
N ILE A 177 -0.34 7.82 5.81
CA ILE A 177 0.13 6.80 4.88
C ILE A 177 0.03 5.48 5.59
N ASP A 178 -0.60 4.51 4.94
CA ASP A 178 -0.66 3.14 5.39
C ASP A 178 0.17 2.27 4.42
N ASP A 179 1.28 1.75 4.95
CA ASP A 179 2.24 0.91 4.23
C ASP A 179 2.04 -0.59 4.57
N LEU A 180 0.93 -0.99 5.22
CA LEU A 180 0.70 -2.35 5.72
C LEU A 180 0.42 -3.41 4.63
N GLY A 181 0.42 -3.06 3.35
CA GLY A 181 0.10 -3.97 2.25
C GLY A 181 1.30 -4.71 1.67
N LYS A 182 1.19 -6.04 1.48
CA LYS A 182 2.20 -6.88 0.81
C LYS A 182 2.38 -6.59 -0.68
N SER A 183 1.48 -5.82 -1.29
CA SER A 183 1.38 -5.61 -2.75
C SER A 183 2.22 -4.46 -3.31
N GLY A 184 3.03 -3.78 -2.48
CA GLY A 184 3.77 -2.57 -2.89
C GLY A 184 2.86 -1.36 -3.17
N SER A 185 1.57 -1.46 -2.84
CA SER A 185 0.61 -0.37 -2.95
C SER A 185 0.84 0.70 -1.88
N LYS A 186 0.74 1.97 -2.25
CA LYS A 186 0.73 3.08 -1.27
C LYS A 186 -0.72 3.48 -0.99
N ILE A 187 -1.11 3.51 0.28
CA ILE A 187 -2.46 3.90 0.68
C ILE A 187 -2.39 5.24 1.43
N PHE A 188 -3.09 6.24 0.90
CA PHE A 188 -3.25 7.54 1.54
C PHE A 188 -4.66 7.63 2.15
N LEU A 189 -4.71 7.70 3.47
CA LEU A 189 -5.94 7.78 4.26
C LEU A 189 -6.25 9.24 4.58
N PHE A 190 -7.21 9.81 3.87
CA PHE A 190 -7.80 11.11 4.18
C PHE A 190 -8.99 10.93 5.14
N ASP A 191 -9.51 12.04 5.67
CA ASP A 191 -10.70 12.01 6.53
C ASP A 191 -11.92 11.44 5.80
N GLU A 192 -12.14 11.87 4.56
CA GLU A 192 -13.33 11.52 3.76
C GLU A 192 -13.06 10.47 2.68
N PHE A 193 -11.78 10.27 2.32
CA PHE A 193 -11.40 9.50 1.15
C PHE A 193 -10.22 8.57 1.44
N VAL A 194 -10.07 7.55 0.60
CA VAL A 194 -8.89 6.70 0.54
C VAL A 194 -8.34 6.78 -0.88
N LEU A 195 -7.05 6.99 -1.03
CA LEU A 195 -6.35 6.91 -2.30
C LEU A 195 -5.42 5.71 -2.27
N LYS A 196 -5.68 4.73 -3.13
CA LYS A 196 -4.81 3.57 -3.36
C LYS A 196 -3.96 3.84 -4.61
N CYS A 197 -2.65 3.75 -4.48
CA CYS A 197 -1.69 3.86 -5.57
C CYS A 197 -1.03 2.50 -5.79
N GLU A 198 -1.45 1.76 -6.80
CA GLU A 198 -0.94 0.43 -7.15
C GLU A 198 0.14 0.55 -8.20
N PRO A 199 1.35 -0.04 -8.00
CA PRO A 199 2.36 -0.09 -9.03
C PRO A 199 1.80 -0.71 -10.31
N ARG A 200 2.12 -0.12 -11.47
CA ARG A 200 1.94 -0.81 -12.74
C ARG A 200 3.09 -1.80 -12.87
N ILE A 201 2.78 -3.08 -12.93
CA ILE A 201 3.75 -4.07 -13.44
C ILE A 201 4.02 -3.67 -14.89
N LEU A 202 5.18 -3.05 -15.12
CA LEU A 202 5.66 -2.69 -16.45
C LEU A 202 6.23 -3.95 -17.10
N GLU A 203 5.83 -4.20 -18.34
CA GLU A 203 6.48 -5.17 -19.22
C GLU A 203 8.01 -4.95 -19.20
N ASN A 204 8.76 -6.02 -18.93
CA ASN A 204 10.22 -6.09 -19.09
C ASN A 204 11.08 -5.11 -18.26
N SER A 205 11.21 -5.38 -16.96
CA SER A 205 12.50 -5.12 -16.30
C SER A 205 13.32 -6.41 -16.38
N PRO A 206 14.41 -6.47 -17.17
CA PRO A 206 15.36 -7.55 -17.02
C PRO A 206 16.01 -7.37 -15.65
N GLU A 207 15.60 -8.18 -14.68
CA GLU A 207 16.45 -8.40 -13.51
C GLU A 207 17.84 -8.81 -14.00
N SER A 208 18.84 -8.24 -13.35
CA SER A 208 20.27 -8.38 -13.59
C SER A 208 20.69 -9.84 -13.81
N GLY A 209 20.64 -10.29 -15.06
CA GLY A 209 21.22 -11.52 -15.54
C GLY A 209 22.49 -11.19 -16.32
N SER A 210 23.61 -11.72 -15.83
CA SER A 210 24.95 -11.59 -16.42
C SER A 210 25.00 -11.74 -17.94
N GLU A 211 25.69 -10.81 -18.60
CA GLU A 211 26.12 -10.92 -19.99
C GLU A 211 26.90 -12.23 -20.22
N ASN A 212 26.52 -13.00 -21.25
CA ASN A 212 27.48 -13.56 -22.22
C ASN A 212 26.84 -14.24 -23.45
N SER A 213 26.99 -13.56 -24.60
CA SER A 213 27.45 -14.10 -25.91
C SER A 213 26.45 -14.91 -26.81
N PRO A 214 26.70 -15.11 -28.12
CA PRO A 214 26.16 -14.26 -29.21
C PRO A 214 25.50 -15.02 -30.40
N GLU A 215 24.82 -14.24 -31.27
CA GLU A 215 24.53 -14.45 -32.71
C GLU A 215 23.83 -15.74 -33.24
N SER A 216 22.65 -15.57 -33.88
CA SER A 216 22.44 -15.66 -35.36
C SER A 216 21.06 -16.20 -35.80
N GLY A 217 20.43 -15.51 -36.77
CA GLY A 217 19.51 -16.11 -37.76
C GLY A 217 18.05 -15.61 -37.79
N PRO A 218 17.38 -15.52 -38.98
CA PRO A 218 16.35 -14.51 -39.26
C PRO A 218 14.88 -15.00 -39.35
N GLU A 219 13.98 -14.01 -39.20
CA GLU A 219 12.55 -13.87 -39.55
C GLU A 219 11.80 -15.02 -40.28
N ASN A 220 10.74 -15.54 -39.64
CA ASN A 220 9.31 -15.42 -40.04
C ASN A 220 8.41 -16.47 -39.33
N SER A 221 7.43 -16.02 -38.53
CA SER A 221 6.14 -16.73 -38.37
C SER A 221 5.05 -15.81 -37.81
N PRO A 222 3.80 -15.86 -38.33
CA PRO A 222 2.68 -15.07 -37.88
C PRO A 222 1.92 -15.83 -36.78
N ASP A 223 2.48 -15.89 -35.59
CA ASP A 223 1.77 -16.42 -34.43
C ASP A 223 1.88 -15.37 -33.32
N ALA A 224 0.77 -14.67 -33.07
CA ALA A 224 0.66 -13.87 -31.86
C ALA A 224 0.88 -14.82 -30.67
N ASP A 225 1.87 -14.51 -29.84
CA ASP A 225 2.24 -15.34 -28.69
C ASP A 225 1.01 -15.52 -27.75
N PRO A 226 0.48 -16.74 -27.61
CA PRO A 226 -0.63 -17.02 -26.71
C PRO A 226 -0.29 -16.73 -25.24
N ALA A 227 1.00 -16.73 -24.87
CA ALA A 227 1.46 -16.33 -23.55
C ALA A 227 1.34 -14.81 -23.37
N GLY A 228 1.84 -14.01 -24.31
CA GLY A 228 1.67 -12.55 -24.32
C GLY A 228 0.21 -12.08 -24.33
N ALA A 229 -0.69 -12.81 -24.99
CA ALA A 229 -2.13 -12.51 -24.96
C ALA A 229 -2.79 -12.86 -23.61
N LYS A 230 -2.32 -13.89 -22.89
CA LYS A 230 -2.80 -14.24 -21.53
C LYS A 230 -2.25 -13.28 -20.48
N GLU A 231 -1.01 -12.86 -20.64
CA GLU A 231 -0.32 -11.88 -19.78
C GLU A 231 -0.93 -10.48 -19.91
N ALA A 232 -1.26 -10.05 -21.12
CA ALA A 232 -2.04 -8.83 -21.36
C ALA A 232 -3.45 -8.90 -20.73
N ALA A 233 -4.12 -10.06 -20.78
CA ALA A 233 -5.44 -10.26 -20.17
C ALA A 233 -5.42 -10.27 -18.63
N PHE A 234 -4.33 -10.76 -18.01
CA PHE A 234 -4.08 -10.66 -16.56
C PHE A 234 -3.86 -9.19 -16.12
N LEU A 235 -3.14 -8.42 -16.93
CA LEU A 235 -2.88 -6.99 -16.67
C LEU A 235 -4.10 -6.08 -16.96
N GLU A 236 -4.99 -6.46 -17.89
CA GLU A 236 -6.30 -5.83 -18.11
C GLU A 236 -7.26 -6.01 -16.93
N ASP A 237 -7.03 -7.00 -16.06
CA ASP A 237 -7.98 -7.41 -15.02
C ASP A 237 -8.14 -6.41 -13.87
N GLN A 238 -7.21 -5.46 -13.69
CA GLN A 238 -7.33 -4.43 -12.65
C GLN A 238 -8.16 -3.21 -13.04
N ASP A 239 -8.29 -2.88 -14.34
CA ASP A 239 -9.24 -1.84 -14.79
C ASP A 239 -10.69 -2.30 -14.51
N LYS A 240 -10.94 -3.62 -14.50
CA LYS A 240 -12.25 -4.19 -14.13
C LYS A 240 -12.62 -3.98 -12.66
N THR A 241 -11.67 -3.77 -11.75
CA THR A 241 -11.97 -3.51 -10.32
C THR A 241 -12.81 -2.24 -10.21
N VAL A 242 -12.41 -1.20 -10.94
CA VAL A 242 -13.12 0.07 -10.99
C VAL A 242 -14.50 -0.07 -11.64
N GLU A 243 -14.62 -0.91 -12.68
CA GLU A 243 -15.92 -1.21 -13.30
C GLU A 243 -16.86 -1.93 -12.36
N VAL A 244 -16.37 -2.95 -11.64
CA VAL A 244 -17.13 -3.69 -10.62
C VAL A 244 -17.56 -2.76 -9.50
N MET A 245 -16.67 -1.92 -8.96
CA MET A 245 -17.01 -0.94 -7.91
C MET A 245 -18.10 0.04 -8.38
N ARG A 246 -18.00 0.55 -9.61
CA ARG A 246 -19.02 1.42 -10.21
C ARG A 246 -20.35 0.68 -10.41
N TRP A 247 -20.32 -0.58 -10.81
CA TRP A 247 -21.49 -1.43 -11.00
C TRP A 247 -22.19 -1.80 -9.69
N LEU A 248 -21.41 -1.95 -8.60
CA LEU A 248 -21.92 -2.21 -7.26
C LEU A 248 -22.47 -0.98 -6.54
N LYS A 249 -22.24 0.23 -7.08
CA LYS A 249 -22.76 1.47 -6.51
C LYS A 249 -24.29 1.41 -6.38
N GLY A 250 -24.78 1.50 -5.14
CA GLY A 250 -26.19 1.43 -4.81
C GLY A 250 -26.76 0.00 -4.70
N LYS A 251 -25.96 -1.04 -4.97
CA LYS A 251 -26.32 -2.45 -4.78
C LYS A 251 -25.79 -2.99 -3.44
N LEU A 252 -24.55 -2.66 -3.11
CA LEU A 252 -23.88 -3.05 -1.86
C LEU A 252 -23.21 -1.83 -1.22
N PRO A 253 -22.95 -1.85 0.10
CA PRO A 253 -22.12 -0.85 0.73
C PRO A 253 -20.66 -1.10 0.33
N VAL A 254 -20.20 -0.38 -0.68
CA VAL A 254 -18.82 -0.43 -1.19
C VAL A 254 -18.28 1.00 -1.35
N PRO A 255 -16.96 1.22 -1.33
CA PRO A 255 -16.40 2.53 -1.60
C PRO A 255 -16.86 3.10 -2.96
N GLU A 256 -17.31 4.35 -2.99
CA GLU A 256 -17.62 5.04 -4.23
C GLU A 256 -16.32 5.46 -4.92
N VAL A 257 -16.16 5.12 -6.21
CA VAL A 257 -15.04 5.60 -7.03
C VAL A 257 -15.21 7.09 -7.33
N LEU A 258 -14.32 7.92 -6.80
CA LEU A 258 -14.32 9.38 -6.95
C LEU A 258 -13.40 9.88 -8.06
N ALA A 259 -12.31 9.16 -8.31
CA ALA A 259 -11.43 9.33 -9.46
C ALA A 259 -10.63 8.04 -9.70
N TYR A 260 -10.33 7.78 -10.96
CA TYR A 260 -9.41 6.73 -11.36
C TYR A 260 -8.51 7.26 -12.47
N GLU A 261 -7.21 7.15 -12.29
CA GLU A 261 -6.19 7.65 -13.22
C GLU A 261 -5.05 6.64 -13.32
N LYS A 262 -4.24 6.74 -14.38
CA LYS A 262 -3.03 5.94 -14.53
C LYS A 262 -1.93 6.75 -15.20
N ASP A 263 -0.70 6.55 -14.75
CA ASP A 263 0.52 7.06 -15.42
C ASP A 263 1.47 5.90 -15.73
N GLU A 264 2.75 6.19 -16.02
CA GLU A 264 3.75 5.15 -16.31
C GLU A 264 4.09 4.28 -15.09
N LYS A 265 3.96 4.79 -13.87
CA LYS A 265 4.39 4.13 -12.63
C LYS A 265 3.24 3.50 -11.86
N TYR A 266 2.08 4.14 -11.82
CA TYR A 266 1.00 3.77 -10.91
C TYR A 266 -0.40 3.83 -11.57
N ARG A 267 -1.29 3.01 -11.02
CA ARG A 267 -2.75 3.16 -11.08
C ARG A 267 -3.21 3.84 -9.80
N TYR A 268 -4.05 4.86 -9.92
CA TYR A 268 -4.50 5.67 -8.81
C TYR A 268 -6.02 5.54 -8.68
N LEU A 269 -6.48 5.03 -7.55
CA LEU A 269 -7.89 4.89 -7.23
C LEU A 269 -8.24 5.73 -6.00
N LEU A 270 -8.88 6.87 -6.22
CA LEU A 270 -9.46 7.69 -5.16
C LEU A 270 -10.91 7.25 -4.94
N MET A 271 -11.22 6.83 -3.72
CA MET A 271 -12.54 6.34 -3.34
C MET A 271 -13.04 6.95 -2.03
N SER A 272 -14.35 6.90 -1.78
CA SER A 272 -14.92 7.31 -0.48
C SER A 272 -14.43 6.40 0.63
N LYS A 273 -14.14 6.95 1.80
CA LYS A 273 -13.82 6.15 2.98
C LYS A 273 -15.08 5.48 3.53
N ILE A 274 -14.94 4.22 3.94
CA ILE A 274 -15.99 3.51 4.67
C ILE A 274 -15.94 3.90 6.14
N GLU A 275 -17.10 4.21 6.71
CA GLU A 275 -17.25 4.43 8.15
C GLU A 275 -17.55 3.12 8.87
N GLY A 276 -17.00 2.96 10.07
CA GLY A 276 -17.11 1.75 10.89
C GLY A 276 -15.74 1.20 11.25
N ALA A 277 -15.74 0.06 11.93
CA ALA A 277 -14.53 -0.69 12.26
C ALA A 277 -14.49 -1.98 11.45
N VAL A 278 -13.29 -2.43 11.09
CA VAL A 278 -13.07 -3.72 10.40
C VAL A 278 -13.51 -4.88 11.30
N ALA A 279 -13.93 -6.01 10.75
CA ALA A 279 -14.44 -7.12 11.54
C ALA A 279 -13.36 -7.76 12.43
N CYS A 280 -12.07 -7.61 12.07
CA CYS A 280 -10.94 -8.01 12.92
C CYS A 280 -10.55 -6.96 13.99
N ASP A 281 -11.31 -5.87 14.16
CA ASP A 281 -11.08 -4.90 15.23
C ASP A 281 -11.15 -5.59 16.61
N PRO A 282 -10.27 -5.22 17.57
CA PRO A 282 -10.25 -5.84 18.90
C PRO A 282 -11.62 -5.93 19.58
N TYR A 283 -12.50 -4.94 19.36
CA TYR A 283 -13.87 -4.99 19.89
C TYR A 283 -14.64 -6.21 19.34
N TYR A 284 -14.71 -6.40 18.02
CA TYR A 284 -15.48 -7.48 17.40
C TYR A 284 -14.87 -8.86 17.63
N MET A 285 -13.54 -8.92 17.74
CA MET A 285 -12.82 -10.14 18.11
C MET A 285 -13.20 -10.63 19.53
N GLU A 286 -13.52 -9.72 20.45
CA GLU A 286 -14.05 -10.05 21.78
C GLU A 286 -15.58 -10.25 21.80
N HIS A 287 -16.28 -9.85 20.73
CA HIS A 287 -17.74 -9.89 20.63
C HIS A 287 -18.22 -10.65 19.37
N PRO A 288 -17.85 -11.95 19.20
CA PRO A 288 -18.17 -12.70 17.98
C PRO A 288 -19.67 -12.85 17.69
N LYS A 289 -20.53 -12.76 18.71
CA LYS A 289 -21.99 -12.77 18.57
C LYS A 289 -22.54 -11.52 17.86
N GLU A 290 -21.76 -10.44 17.82
CA GLU A 290 -22.07 -9.24 17.04
C GLU A 290 -21.44 -9.30 15.65
N MET A 291 -20.27 -9.94 15.52
CA MET A 291 -19.50 -10.03 14.27
C MET A 291 -20.06 -11.07 13.28
N ILE A 292 -20.18 -12.34 13.70
CA ILE A 292 -20.48 -13.46 12.80
C ILE A 292 -21.83 -13.28 12.07
N PRO A 293 -22.91 -12.78 12.71
CA PRO A 293 -24.16 -12.48 12.00
C PRO A 293 -23.98 -11.44 10.89
N VAL A 294 -23.08 -10.47 11.05
CA VAL A 294 -22.79 -9.46 10.02
C VAL A 294 -22.01 -10.05 8.85
N LEU A 295 -21.06 -10.96 9.11
CA LEU A 295 -20.37 -11.72 8.05
C LEU A 295 -21.37 -12.55 7.22
N SER A 296 -22.30 -13.23 7.89
CA SER A 296 -23.39 -13.99 7.25
C SER A 296 -24.32 -13.09 6.42
N ASP A 297 -24.73 -11.93 6.96
CA ASP A 297 -25.56 -10.94 6.25
C ASP A 297 -24.83 -10.42 5.00
N ALA A 298 -23.53 -10.14 5.09
CA ALA A 298 -22.73 -9.68 3.96
C ALA A 298 -22.62 -10.71 2.83
N LEU A 299 -22.32 -11.98 3.16
CA LEU A 299 -22.32 -13.08 2.18
C LEU A 299 -23.70 -13.23 1.51
N LYS A 300 -24.79 -13.25 2.28
CA LYS A 300 -26.15 -13.36 1.73
C LYS A 300 -26.51 -12.18 0.84
N ARG A 301 -26.05 -10.97 1.16
CA ARG A 301 -26.24 -9.77 0.31
C ARG A 301 -25.48 -9.90 -1.00
N LEU A 302 -24.23 -10.33 -0.98
CA LEU A 302 -23.45 -10.64 -2.19
C LEU A 302 -24.23 -11.62 -3.07
N TRP A 303 -24.67 -12.75 -2.52
CA TRP A 303 -25.38 -13.78 -3.26
C TRP A 303 -26.76 -13.37 -3.79
N SER A 304 -27.34 -12.30 -3.25
CA SER A 304 -28.62 -11.76 -3.71
C SER A 304 -28.52 -10.86 -4.94
N ILE A 305 -27.31 -10.44 -5.33
CA ILE A 305 -27.08 -9.61 -6.51
C ILE A 305 -27.22 -10.46 -7.78
N ASP A 306 -28.02 -9.99 -8.74
CA ASP A 306 -28.06 -10.58 -10.08
C ASP A 306 -26.72 -10.38 -10.78
N ILE A 307 -26.11 -11.49 -11.20
CA ILE A 307 -24.80 -11.53 -11.85
C ILE A 307 -24.89 -11.55 -13.38
N SER A 308 -26.09 -11.48 -13.97
CA SER A 308 -26.29 -11.56 -15.42
C SER A 308 -25.55 -10.47 -16.21
N ASP A 309 -25.36 -9.30 -15.60
CA ASP A 309 -24.63 -8.15 -16.14
C ASP A 309 -23.33 -7.85 -15.36
N CYS A 310 -22.80 -8.81 -14.60
CA CYS A 310 -21.58 -8.61 -13.82
C CYS A 310 -20.39 -8.32 -14.74
N PRO A 311 -19.63 -7.21 -14.52
CA PRO A 311 -18.51 -6.83 -15.39
C PRO A 311 -17.34 -7.81 -15.38
N ARG A 312 -17.21 -8.62 -14.32
CA ARG A 312 -16.12 -9.57 -14.14
C ARG A 312 -16.67 -10.97 -13.94
N LYS A 313 -16.08 -11.92 -14.65
CA LYS A 313 -16.28 -13.36 -14.43
C LYS A 313 -15.10 -13.90 -13.62
N THR A 314 -15.39 -14.60 -12.54
CA THR A 314 -14.39 -15.21 -11.64
C THR A 314 -14.78 -16.65 -11.34
N ASP A 315 -15.23 -17.36 -12.38
CA ASP A 315 -15.50 -18.80 -12.27
C ASP A 315 -14.20 -19.59 -12.05
N ILE A 316 -14.35 -20.84 -11.61
CA ILE A 316 -13.22 -21.71 -11.23
C ILE A 316 -12.22 -21.84 -12.39
N ASP A 317 -12.69 -21.93 -13.64
CA ASP A 317 -11.81 -22.03 -14.81
C ASP A 317 -10.98 -20.76 -15.03
N THR A 318 -11.58 -19.58 -14.82
CA THR A 318 -10.89 -18.29 -14.91
C THR A 318 -9.83 -18.17 -13.83
N VAL A 319 -10.18 -18.45 -12.57
CA VAL A 319 -9.25 -18.38 -11.43
C VAL A 319 -8.11 -19.40 -11.58
N LEU A 320 -8.40 -20.61 -12.05
CA LEU A 320 -7.35 -21.61 -12.31
C LEU A 320 -6.39 -21.22 -13.44
N ALA A 321 -6.88 -20.49 -14.45
CA ALA A 321 -6.01 -19.98 -15.51
C ALA A 321 -5.06 -18.90 -14.99
N GLU A 322 -5.50 -18.09 -14.04
CA GLU A 322 -4.68 -17.11 -13.33
C GLU A 322 -3.65 -17.79 -12.42
N ALA A 323 -4.08 -18.74 -11.58
CA ALA A 323 -3.19 -19.54 -10.76
C ALA A 323 -2.12 -20.26 -11.60
N GLU A 324 -2.50 -20.81 -12.77
CA GLU A 324 -1.55 -21.42 -13.71
C GLU A 324 -0.52 -20.43 -14.26
N TYR A 325 -0.91 -19.18 -14.52
CA TYR A 325 0.04 -18.14 -14.92
C TYR A 325 1.00 -17.81 -13.78
N ARG A 326 0.51 -17.66 -12.55
CA ARG A 326 1.36 -17.36 -11.37
C ARG A 326 2.38 -18.45 -11.10
N VAL A 327 1.93 -19.71 -11.10
CA VAL A 327 2.79 -20.89 -10.92
C VAL A 327 3.89 -20.93 -11.99
N ARG A 328 3.54 -20.76 -13.27
CA ARG A 328 4.51 -20.82 -14.38
C ARG A 328 5.56 -19.70 -14.38
N ASN A 329 5.26 -18.58 -13.73
CA ASN A 329 6.12 -17.41 -13.69
C ASN A 329 6.77 -17.20 -12.31
N ASP A 330 6.72 -18.20 -11.42
CA ASP A 330 7.33 -18.14 -10.08
C ASP A 330 6.78 -16.96 -9.23
N LEU A 331 5.50 -16.61 -9.42
CA LEU A 331 4.83 -15.51 -8.72
C LEU A 331 4.07 -15.96 -7.45
N VAL A 332 4.19 -17.23 -7.05
CA VAL A 332 3.53 -17.77 -5.85
C VAL A 332 4.43 -17.56 -4.64
N ASP A 333 3.93 -16.85 -3.61
CA ASP A 333 4.67 -16.67 -2.37
C ASP A 333 4.50 -17.89 -1.45
N LEU A 334 5.39 -18.87 -1.60
CA LEU A 334 5.38 -20.09 -0.78
C LEU A 334 5.60 -19.82 0.72
N SER A 335 6.07 -18.63 1.11
CA SER A 335 6.25 -18.26 2.51
C SER A 335 4.96 -17.84 3.21
N ASP A 336 3.90 -17.56 2.45
CA ASP A 336 2.58 -17.12 2.94
C ASP A 336 1.50 -18.20 2.77
N THR A 337 1.89 -19.48 2.85
CA THR A 337 0.99 -20.61 2.66
C THR A 337 0.70 -21.35 3.97
N GLU A 338 -0.37 -22.13 4.04
CA GLU A 338 -0.60 -22.98 5.21
C GLU A 338 0.58 -23.94 5.39
N PRO A 339 1.10 -24.11 6.63
CA PRO A 339 2.27 -24.96 6.88
C PRO A 339 2.13 -26.41 6.40
N GLU A 340 0.89 -26.90 6.28
CA GLU A 340 0.54 -28.27 5.88
C GLU A 340 0.27 -28.39 4.38
N THR A 341 0.20 -27.26 3.63
CA THR A 341 -0.12 -27.27 2.19
C THR A 341 1.02 -27.88 1.39
N PHE A 342 2.27 -27.54 1.70
CA PHE A 342 3.45 -28.06 1.01
C PHE A 342 4.35 -28.89 1.94
N GLY A 343 4.98 -29.94 1.40
CA GLY A 343 5.94 -30.78 2.14
C GLY A 343 5.41 -32.16 2.54
N GLU A 344 5.87 -32.70 3.68
CA GLU A 344 5.53 -34.06 4.11
C GLU A 344 4.04 -34.17 4.48
N GLY A 345 3.25 -34.85 3.64
CA GLY A 345 1.79 -34.99 3.84
C GLY A 345 0.94 -33.98 3.05
N GLY A 346 1.58 -32.98 2.43
CA GLY A 346 0.97 -32.02 1.51
C GLY A 346 1.37 -32.26 0.05
N PHE A 347 1.37 -31.18 -0.74
CA PHE A 347 1.86 -31.15 -2.11
C PHE A 347 3.38 -30.92 -2.14
N LYS A 348 4.05 -31.48 -3.14
CA LYS A 348 5.49 -31.33 -3.36
C LYS A 348 5.87 -29.91 -3.74
N ASP A 349 5.08 -29.29 -4.60
CA ASP A 349 5.29 -27.96 -5.19
C ASP A 349 3.98 -27.38 -5.72
N ALA A 350 4.02 -26.12 -6.15
CA ALA A 350 2.86 -25.39 -6.65
C ALA A 350 2.27 -26.03 -7.93
N GLU A 351 3.10 -26.65 -8.79
CA GLU A 351 2.67 -27.42 -9.95
C GLU A 351 1.83 -28.65 -9.57
N GLU A 352 2.22 -29.41 -8.54
CA GLU A 352 1.45 -30.56 -8.09
C GLU A 352 0.10 -30.13 -7.53
N LEU A 353 0.08 -29.04 -6.73
CA LEU A 353 -1.16 -28.46 -6.23
C LEU A 353 -2.07 -27.99 -7.37
N LEU A 354 -1.54 -27.25 -8.34
CA LEU A 354 -2.28 -26.80 -9.52
C LEU A 354 -2.87 -27.97 -10.31
N SER A 355 -2.12 -29.05 -10.47
CA SER A 355 -2.57 -30.27 -11.15
C SER A 355 -3.74 -30.91 -10.40
N TRP A 356 -3.63 -31.04 -9.09
CA TRP A 356 -4.70 -31.56 -8.24
C TRP A 356 -5.97 -30.68 -8.31
N LEU A 357 -5.82 -29.35 -8.24
CA LEU A 357 -6.94 -28.41 -8.33
C LEU A 357 -7.70 -28.52 -9.67
N LYS A 358 -6.97 -28.76 -10.78
CA LYS A 358 -7.57 -28.98 -12.11
C LYS A 358 -8.35 -30.28 -12.21
N GLU A 359 -7.89 -31.33 -11.53
CA GLU A 359 -8.52 -32.67 -11.53
C GLU A 359 -9.71 -32.78 -10.57
N ASN A 360 -9.75 -31.96 -9.52
CA ASN A 360 -10.71 -32.08 -8.41
C ASN A 360 -11.70 -30.92 -8.32
N LYS A 361 -12.07 -30.30 -9.46
CA LYS A 361 -13.00 -29.17 -9.49
C LYS A 361 -14.35 -29.53 -8.84
N PRO A 362 -14.82 -28.74 -7.85
CA PRO A 362 -16.11 -28.99 -7.23
C PRO A 362 -17.28 -28.62 -8.16
N SER A 363 -18.50 -28.96 -7.73
CA SER A 363 -19.71 -28.50 -8.40
C SER A 363 -19.86 -26.97 -8.27
N TYR A 364 -20.13 -26.30 -9.39
CA TYR A 364 -20.19 -24.84 -9.47
C TYR A 364 -21.54 -24.28 -8.99
N GLU A 365 -21.49 -23.35 -8.05
CA GLU A 365 -22.65 -22.65 -7.46
C GLU A 365 -22.51 -21.12 -7.65
N PRO A 366 -22.94 -20.58 -8.81
CA PRO A 366 -22.66 -19.21 -9.22
C PRO A 366 -23.40 -18.17 -8.38
N VAL A 367 -22.65 -17.20 -7.86
CA VAL A 367 -23.12 -16.01 -7.15
C VAL A 367 -22.22 -14.83 -7.49
N LEU A 368 -22.54 -13.63 -7.00
CA LEU A 368 -21.53 -12.61 -6.88
C LEU A 368 -20.60 -13.02 -5.73
N SER A 369 -19.34 -13.30 -6.05
CA SER A 369 -18.29 -13.61 -5.07
C SER A 369 -17.43 -12.36 -4.86
N HIS A 370 -17.05 -12.10 -3.60
CA HIS A 370 -16.06 -11.09 -3.27
C HIS A 370 -14.67 -11.48 -3.80
N GLY A 371 -14.30 -12.76 -3.69
CA GLY A 371 -13.02 -13.31 -4.13
C GLY A 371 -11.85 -13.07 -3.17
N ASP A 372 -12.12 -12.44 -2.03
CA ASP A 372 -11.19 -12.28 -0.88
C ASP A 372 -12.00 -11.92 0.38
N PHE A 373 -13.02 -12.72 0.69
CA PHE A 373 -13.92 -12.43 1.80
C PHE A 373 -13.26 -12.83 3.14
N CYS A 374 -12.46 -11.93 3.72
CA CYS A 374 -11.79 -12.12 5.00
C CYS A 374 -12.14 -10.99 6.01
N LEU A 375 -11.86 -11.18 7.31
CA LEU A 375 -12.26 -10.23 8.36
C LEU A 375 -11.77 -8.78 8.15
N PRO A 376 -10.54 -8.53 7.65
CA PRO A 376 -10.07 -7.17 7.35
C PRO A 376 -10.87 -6.45 6.25
N ASN A 377 -11.54 -7.20 5.37
CA ASN A 377 -12.26 -6.66 4.22
C ASN A 377 -13.73 -6.32 4.49
N VAL A 378 -14.21 -6.60 5.72
CA VAL A 378 -15.59 -6.34 6.13
C VAL A 378 -15.64 -5.26 7.20
N PHE A 379 -16.40 -4.20 6.95
CA PHE A 379 -16.62 -3.10 7.89
C PHE A 379 -17.99 -3.20 8.57
N ILE A 380 -18.00 -2.91 9.86
CA ILE A 380 -19.17 -2.97 10.72
C ILE A 380 -19.38 -1.63 11.42
N ARG A 381 -20.60 -1.11 11.36
CA ARG A 381 -21.05 0.08 12.07
C ARG A 381 -22.43 -0.15 12.66
N ASP A 382 -22.63 0.22 13.92
CA ASP A 382 -23.92 0.11 14.61
C ASP A 382 -24.53 -1.31 14.51
N GLY A 383 -23.67 -2.34 14.60
CA GLY A 383 -24.05 -3.76 14.51
C GLY A 383 -24.51 -4.23 13.12
N LYS A 384 -24.17 -3.48 12.06
CA LYS A 384 -24.55 -3.80 10.67
C LYS A 384 -23.37 -3.68 9.73
N LEU A 385 -23.45 -4.36 8.59
CA LEU A 385 -22.52 -4.18 7.48
C LEU A 385 -22.54 -2.71 7.05
N SER A 386 -21.37 -2.07 7.07
CA SER A 386 -21.20 -0.69 6.62
C SER A 386 -20.29 -0.56 5.39
N GLY A 387 -19.49 -1.57 5.07
CA GLY A 387 -18.74 -1.62 3.82
C GLY A 387 -18.03 -2.94 3.56
N LEU A 388 -17.79 -3.20 2.27
CA LEU A 388 -16.86 -4.22 1.77
C LEU A 388 -15.75 -3.52 1.00
N ILE A 389 -14.49 -3.85 1.30
CA ILE A 389 -13.31 -3.29 0.63
C ILE A 389 -12.50 -4.39 -0.04
N ASP A 390 -11.47 -4.00 -0.79
CA ASP A 390 -10.61 -4.91 -1.56
C ASP A 390 -11.36 -5.78 -2.58
N LEU A 391 -12.12 -5.09 -3.43
CA LEU A 391 -12.97 -5.69 -4.46
C LEU A 391 -12.18 -6.09 -5.73
N GLY A 392 -10.87 -6.30 -5.58
CA GLY A 392 -9.96 -6.62 -6.68
C GLY A 392 -10.39 -7.88 -7.43
N ASN A 393 -10.83 -8.90 -6.69
CA ASN A 393 -11.22 -10.22 -7.20
C ASN A 393 -12.74 -10.40 -7.31
N THR A 394 -13.52 -9.34 -7.11
CA THR A 394 -14.99 -9.46 -7.06
C THR A 394 -15.58 -9.70 -8.43
N GLY A 395 -16.41 -10.72 -8.57
CA GLY A 395 -17.03 -11.10 -9.84
C GLY A 395 -18.03 -12.24 -9.73
N ALA A 396 -18.59 -12.65 -10.87
CA ALA A 396 -19.46 -13.81 -10.97
C ALA A 396 -18.65 -15.10 -10.76
N GLY A 397 -18.70 -15.65 -9.55
CA GLY A 397 -17.84 -16.74 -9.06
C GLY A 397 -18.61 -17.76 -8.22
N ASP A 398 -17.90 -18.68 -7.57
CA ASP A 398 -18.52 -19.70 -6.72
C ASP A 398 -18.67 -19.20 -5.28
N LYS A 399 -19.84 -19.44 -4.67
CA LYS A 399 -20.12 -18.98 -3.29
C LYS A 399 -19.15 -19.56 -2.25
N TRP A 400 -18.59 -20.75 -2.52
CA TRP A 400 -17.72 -21.44 -1.57
C TRP A 400 -16.32 -20.82 -1.51
N MET A 401 -15.92 -20.00 -2.50
CA MET A 401 -14.73 -19.18 -2.40
C MET A 401 -14.81 -18.27 -1.16
N ASP A 402 -15.83 -17.42 -1.10
CA ASP A 402 -15.99 -16.47 0.00
C ASP A 402 -16.23 -17.17 1.35
N ILE A 403 -16.98 -18.29 1.37
CA ILE A 403 -17.22 -19.06 2.60
C ILE A 403 -15.90 -19.63 3.14
N ALA A 404 -15.08 -20.21 2.27
CA ALA A 404 -13.83 -20.85 2.65
C ALA A 404 -12.83 -19.82 3.21
N LEU A 405 -12.69 -18.67 2.54
CA LEU A 405 -11.82 -17.59 2.98
C LEU A 405 -12.31 -16.94 4.29
N CYS A 406 -13.63 -16.78 4.45
CA CYS A 406 -14.22 -16.28 5.69
C CYS A 406 -13.94 -17.22 6.85
N TYR A 407 -14.13 -18.53 6.63
CA TYR A 407 -13.90 -19.57 7.62
C TYR A 407 -12.42 -19.62 8.04
N ARG A 408 -11.50 -19.63 7.07
CA ARG A 408 -10.06 -19.60 7.32
C ARG A 408 -9.66 -18.34 8.10
N SER A 409 -10.18 -17.18 7.69
CA SER A 409 -9.91 -15.91 8.37
C SER A 409 -10.41 -15.91 9.82
N LEU A 410 -11.61 -16.42 10.10
CA LEU A 410 -12.13 -16.59 11.46
C LEU A 410 -11.22 -17.49 12.30
N LYS A 411 -10.80 -18.63 11.74
CA LYS A 411 -9.94 -19.61 12.42
C LYS A 411 -8.58 -19.00 12.78
N HIS A 412 -7.90 -18.38 11.82
CA HIS A 412 -6.56 -17.80 12.04
C HIS A 412 -6.57 -16.71 13.10
N ASN A 413 -7.57 -15.83 13.04
CA ASN A 413 -7.72 -14.77 14.03
C ASN A 413 -8.09 -15.35 15.41
N ALA A 414 -8.91 -16.40 15.48
CA ALA A 414 -9.25 -17.07 16.74
C ALA A 414 -8.02 -17.74 17.39
N ASP A 415 -7.18 -18.39 16.60
CA ASP A 415 -6.00 -19.13 17.08
C ASP A 415 -4.80 -18.21 17.40
N GLY A 416 -4.93 -16.90 17.19
CA GLY A 416 -3.89 -15.92 17.47
C GLY A 416 -2.73 -15.92 16.47
N MET A 417 -2.94 -16.48 15.27
CA MET A 417 -1.96 -16.41 14.18
C MET A 417 -1.56 -14.95 13.89
N TRP A 418 -2.53 -14.04 13.98
CA TRP A 418 -2.33 -12.61 13.82
C TRP A 418 -2.30 -11.91 15.18
N GLY A 419 -1.11 -11.42 15.57
CA GLY A 419 -0.93 -10.65 16.81
C GLY A 419 -0.82 -11.47 18.11
N GLY A 420 -0.85 -12.80 18.04
CA GLY A 420 -0.53 -13.70 19.16
C GLY A 420 -1.62 -13.85 20.23
N LYS A 421 -2.74 -13.14 20.12
CA LYS A 421 -3.87 -13.23 21.06
C LYS A 421 -4.89 -14.26 20.59
N VAL A 422 -5.15 -15.25 21.43
CA VAL A 422 -6.17 -16.29 21.18
C VAL A 422 -7.54 -15.80 21.63
N TYR A 423 -8.57 -16.04 20.81
CA TYR A 423 -9.97 -15.68 21.07
C TYR A 423 -10.85 -16.94 21.12
N PRO A 424 -10.93 -17.63 22.28
CA PRO A 424 -11.60 -18.93 22.38
C PRO A 424 -13.13 -18.88 22.18
N ASP A 425 -13.73 -17.70 22.27
CA ASP A 425 -15.17 -17.51 22.07
C ASP A 425 -15.55 -17.42 20.57
N ILE A 426 -14.57 -17.28 19.68
CA ILE A 426 -14.78 -17.35 18.23
C ILE A 426 -14.80 -18.82 17.84
N ARG A 427 -15.99 -19.28 17.42
CA ARG A 427 -16.18 -20.62 16.84
C ARG A 427 -16.52 -20.45 15.36
N PRO A 428 -15.58 -20.67 14.44
CA PRO A 428 -15.80 -20.49 13.00
C PRO A 428 -17.01 -21.26 12.46
N GLU A 429 -17.38 -22.38 13.08
CA GLU A 429 -18.51 -23.22 12.68
C GLU A 429 -19.87 -22.51 12.83
N VAL A 430 -19.96 -21.52 13.71
CA VAL A 430 -21.19 -20.70 13.89
C VAL A 430 -21.52 -19.94 12.61
N LEU A 431 -20.55 -19.68 11.73
CA LEU A 431 -20.80 -19.09 10.41
C LEU A 431 -21.82 -19.93 9.61
N PHE A 432 -21.71 -21.27 9.64
CA PHE A 432 -22.60 -22.16 8.90
C PHE A 432 -24.01 -22.18 9.48
N GLU A 433 -24.12 -22.15 10.82
CA GLU A 433 -25.40 -22.01 11.53
C GLU A 433 -26.11 -20.71 11.12
N GLU A 434 -25.39 -19.59 11.12
CA GLU A 434 -25.91 -18.28 10.70
C GLU A 434 -26.28 -18.26 9.21
N LEU A 435 -25.47 -18.87 8.35
CA LEU A 435 -25.75 -18.99 6.92
C LEU A 435 -26.95 -19.89 6.62
N GLY A 436 -27.28 -20.84 7.52
CA GLY A 436 -28.34 -21.82 7.33
C GLY A 436 -27.96 -22.91 6.31
N ILE A 437 -26.68 -23.28 6.26
CA ILE A 437 -26.13 -24.30 5.36
C ILE A 437 -25.31 -25.32 6.15
N GLU A 438 -25.21 -26.55 5.64
CA GLU A 438 -24.26 -27.53 6.15
C GLU A 438 -22.87 -27.28 5.55
N PRO A 439 -21.77 -27.42 6.32
CA PRO A 439 -20.43 -27.26 5.79
C PRO A 439 -20.06 -28.37 4.79
N ASP A 440 -19.59 -27.98 3.61
CA ASP A 440 -18.99 -28.86 2.62
C ASP A 440 -17.46 -28.77 2.75
N TRP A 441 -16.89 -29.67 3.56
CA TRP A 441 -15.46 -29.66 3.86
C TRP A 441 -14.56 -29.94 2.66
N GLU A 442 -15.07 -30.64 1.63
CA GLU A 442 -14.31 -30.87 0.40
C GLU A 442 -14.19 -29.56 -0.38
N LYS A 443 -15.29 -28.79 -0.51
CA LYS A 443 -15.26 -27.46 -1.14
C LYS A 443 -14.44 -26.46 -0.34
N ILE A 444 -14.61 -26.42 0.98
CA ILE A 444 -13.83 -25.51 1.84
C ILE A 444 -12.33 -25.78 1.66
N ARG A 445 -11.90 -27.05 1.71
CA ARG A 445 -10.50 -27.42 1.46
C ARG A 445 -10.05 -27.03 0.04
N TYR A 446 -10.88 -27.27 -0.98
CA TYR A 446 -10.56 -26.91 -2.36
C TYR A 446 -10.28 -25.42 -2.53
N PHE A 447 -11.15 -24.55 -2.01
CA PHE A 447 -11.01 -23.10 -2.19
C PHE A 447 -9.91 -22.50 -1.31
N ILE A 448 -9.65 -23.04 -0.12
CA ILE A 448 -8.46 -22.67 0.67
C ILE A 448 -7.20 -23.01 -0.14
N LEU A 449 -7.10 -24.22 -0.68
CA LEU A 449 -5.95 -24.65 -1.48
C LEU A 449 -5.79 -23.87 -2.79
N LEU A 450 -6.88 -23.44 -3.40
CA LEU A 450 -6.83 -22.59 -4.60
C LEU A 450 -6.21 -21.23 -4.28
N ASP A 451 -6.55 -20.66 -3.13
CA ASP A 451 -6.05 -19.37 -2.68
C ASP A 451 -4.55 -19.38 -2.33
N GLU A 452 -3.97 -20.52 -1.95
CA GLU A 452 -2.52 -20.70 -1.73
C GLU A 452 -1.64 -20.41 -2.95
N LEU A 453 -2.25 -20.28 -4.15
CA LEU A 453 -1.55 -19.95 -5.38
C LEU A 453 -1.56 -18.43 -5.70
N PHE A 454 -2.13 -17.60 -4.81
CA PHE A 454 -2.28 -16.15 -4.94
C PHE A 454 -1.51 -15.41 -3.84
#